data_AF-A0A2K6S9C9-F1
#
_entry.id   AF-A0A2K6S9C9-F1
#
_cell.length_a   1.000
_cell.length_b   1.000
_cell.length_c   1.000
_cell.angle_alpha   90.00
_cell.angle_beta   90.00
_cell.angle_gamma   90.00
#
_symmetry.space_group_name_H-M   'P 1'
#
loop_
_entity.id
_entity.type
_entity.pdbx_description
1 polymer ?
#
loop_
_entity_poly.entity_id
_entity_poly.type
_entity_poly.pdbx_seq_one_letter_code
_entity_poly.pdbx_strand_id
1 'polypeptide(L)'
;MARLPHRTIKETQRLLAEPVPGIKAELDESNARYFHVVIAAPKVHFMTKIYDPNVDKLGRICLVILKDKWSPALQIRTVLLSIQALLSAPNPDDPLANDVAEQWKINEAQATETARAWTRLYAMNSI
;
A
#
# COMPACT_ATOMS: atom_id res chain seq x y z
N MET A 1 -4.81 39.90 13.32
CA MET A 1 -4.89 39.02 12.12
C MET A 1 -6.14 39.37 11.33
N ALA A 2 -6.04 39.56 10.01
CA ALA A 2 -7.20 39.83 9.17
C ALA A 2 -8.16 38.62 9.22
N ARG A 3 -9.47 38.86 9.39
CA ARG A 3 -10.46 37.77 9.36
C ARG A 3 -10.44 37.10 7.99
N LEU A 4 -10.46 35.76 7.99
CA LEU A 4 -10.59 34.99 6.75
C LEU A 4 -11.96 35.25 6.12
N PRO A 5 -12.04 35.30 4.78
CA PRO A 5 -13.32 35.33 4.09
C PRO A 5 -14.19 34.13 4.49
N HIS A 6 -15.50 34.36 4.63
CA HIS A 6 -16.46 33.30 5.00
C HIS A 6 -16.40 32.10 4.04
N ARG A 7 -16.12 32.35 2.75
CA ARG A 7 -15.90 31.29 1.76
C ARG A 7 -14.72 30.38 2.12
N THR A 8 -13.57 30.94 2.47
CA THR A 8 -12.39 30.17 2.86
C THR A 8 -12.67 29.27 4.06
N ILE A 9 -13.37 29.79 5.07
CA ILE A 9 -13.75 29.03 6.27
C ILE A 9 -14.64 27.83 5.89
N LYS A 10 -15.67 28.07 5.06
CA LYS A 10 -16.61 27.02 4.64
C LYS A 10 -15.96 25.93 3.79
N GLU A 11 -15.06 26.30 2.88
CA GLU A 11 -14.32 25.34 2.05
C GLU A 11 -13.38 24.47 2.90
N THR A 12 -12.64 25.07 3.85
CA THR A 12 -11.80 24.32 4.79
C THR A 12 -12.63 23.32 5.60
N GLN A 13 -13.77 23.75 6.16
CA GLN A 13 -14.66 22.85 6.90
C GLN A 13 -15.14 21.69 6.05
N ARG A 14 -15.46 21.95 4.77
CA ARG A 14 -15.87 20.92 3.83
C ARG A 14 -14.75 19.92 3.53
N LEU A 15 -13.52 20.39 3.30
CA LEU A 15 -12.37 19.51 3.07
C LEU A 15 -12.10 18.57 4.26
N LEU A 16 -12.32 19.06 5.49
CA LEU A 16 -12.16 18.24 6.70
C LEU A 16 -13.32 17.26 6.92
N ALA A 17 -14.55 17.65 6.58
CA ALA A 17 -15.74 16.81 6.73
C ALA A 17 -15.89 15.76 5.62
N GLU A 18 -15.48 16.09 4.39
CA GLU A 18 -15.59 15.27 3.19
C GLU A 18 -14.21 15.11 2.53
N PRO A 19 -13.29 14.31 3.12
CA PRO A 19 -11.95 14.15 2.57
C PRO A 19 -11.98 13.42 1.22
N VAL A 20 -11.15 13.86 0.28
CA VAL A 20 -10.99 13.20 -1.01
C VAL A 20 -10.10 11.97 -0.85
N PRO A 21 -10.53 10.76 -1.26
CA PRO A 21 -9.70 9.57 -1.17
C PRO A 21 -8.34 9.78 -1.85
N GLY A 22 -7.25 9.55 -1.10
CA GLY A 22 -5.88 9.70 -1.60
C GLY A 22 -5.31 11.11 -1.57
N ILE A 23 -6.09 12.13 -1.19
CA ILE A 23 -5.62 13.51 -1.03
C ILE A 23 -5.91 13.99 0.39
N LYS A 24 -4.86 14.28 1.14
CA LYS A 24 -4.95 14.94 2.44
C LYS A 24 -4.59 16.41 2.25
N ALA A 25 -5.44 17.31 2.73
CA ALA A 25 -5.13 18.74 2.78
C ALA A 25 -5.26 19.22 4.23
N GLU A 26 -4.17 19.72 4.79
CA GLU A 26 -4.12 20.26 6.16
C GLU A 26 -3.82 21.75 6.10
N LEU A 27 -4.39 22.53 7.00
CA LEU A 27 -4.09 23.96 7.09
C LEU A 27 -2.67 24.18 7.62
N ASP A 28 -2.00 25.20 7.08
CA ASP A 28 -0.76 25.71 7.67
C ASP A 28 -1.06 26.45 8.99
N GLU A 29 -0.25 26.18 10.01
CA GLU A 29 -0.44 26.72 11.37
C GLU A 29 -0.20 28.24 11.44
N SER A 30 0.64 28.78 10.57
CA SER A 30 1.05 30.18 10.53
C SER A 30 0.19 31.03 9.60
N ASN A 31 -0.43 30.40 8.59
CA ASN A 31 -1.22 31.09 7.58
C ASN A 31 -2.37 30.24 7.06
N ALA A 32 -3.59 30.54 7.53
CA ALA A 32 -4.81 29.85 7.15
C ALA A 32 -5.28 30.05 5.67
N ARG A 33 -4.44 30.65 4.81
CA ARG A 33 -4.62 30.64 3.35
C ARG A 33 -3.75 29.58 2.66
N TYR A 34 -2.79 28.99 3.36
CA TYR A 34 -1.92 27.92 2.87
C TYR A 34 -2.41 26.56 3.35
N PHE A 35 -2.23 25.56 2.50
CA PHE A 35 -2.58 24.18 2.79
C PHE A 35 -1.39 23.28 2.47
N HIS A 36 -1.05 22.39 3.39
CA HIS A 36 -0.16 21.26 3.14
C HIS A 36 -0.97 20.15 2.47
N VAL A 37 -0.67 19.90 1.20
CA VAL A 37 -1.33 18.84 0.43
C VAL A 37 -0.41 17.64 0.33
N VAL A 38 -0.91 16.48 0.78
CA VAL A 38 -0.22 15.20 0.70
C VAL A 38 -1.04 14.26 -0.19
N ILE A 39 -0.41 13.74 -1.23
CA ILE A 39 -0.99 12.71 -2.10
C ILE A 39 -0.54 11.35 -1.56
N ALA A 40 -1.49 10.54 -1.12
CA ALA A 40 -1.22 9.20 -0.60
C ALA A 40 -1.05 8.18 -1.72
N ALA A 41 -0.31 7.11 -1.42
CA ALA A 41 -0.16 5.96 -2.30
C ALA A 41 -1.51 5.27 -2.57
N PRO A 42 -1.66 4.57 -3.71
CA PRO A 42 -2.80 3.71 -3.93
C PRO A 42 -2.84 2.59 -2.88
N LYS A 43 -4.04 2.26 -2.42
CA LYS A 43 -4.27 1.08 -1.58
C LYS A 43 -4.36 -0.14 -2.47
N VAL A 44 -3.46 -1.10 -2.27
CA VAL A 44 -3.39 -2.34 -3.06
C VAL A 44 -3.37 -3.55 -2.13
N HIS A 45 -4.12 -4.58 -2.48
CA HIS A 45 -4.09 -5.87 -1.80
C HIS A 45 -4.50 -6.99 -2.76
N PHE A 46 -4.02 -8.20 -2.49
CA PHE A 46 -4.40 -9.39 -3.24
C PHE A 46 -5.83 -9.82 -2.88
N MET A 47 -6.63 -10.11 -3.90
CA MET A 47 -7.93 -10.77 -3.75
C MET A 47 -7.78 -12.28 -3.66
N THR A 48 -6.80 -12.82 -4.39
CA THR A 48 -6.50 -14.24 -4.47
C THR A 48 -5.54 -14.63 -3.35
N LYS A 49 -5.78 -15.78 -2.72
CA LYS A 49 -4.86 -16.33 -1.72
C LYS A 49 -3.49 -16.63 -2.36
N ILE A 50 -2.43 -16.26 -1.65
CA ILE A 50 -1.05 -16.47 -2.07
C ILE A 50 -0.20 -16.88 -0.85
N TYR A 51 0.80 -17.71 -1.09
CA TYR A 51 1.77 -18.13 -0.08
C TYR A 51 3.09 -17.38 -0.31
N ASP A 52 3.28 -16.28 0.41
CA ASP A 52 4.41 -15.36 0.27
C ASP A 52 4.72 -14.69 1.62
N PRO A 53 6.00 -14.52 2.01
CA PRO A 53 6.37 -13.93 3.30
C PRO A 53 5.98 -12.45 3.45
N ASN A 54 5.86 -11.71 2.35
CA ASN A 54 5.57 -10.27 2.34
C ASN A 54 4.08 -9.96 2.10
N VAL A 55 3.24 -11.00 1.95
CA VAL A 55 1.79 -10.89 1.81
C VAL A 55 1.10 -11.64 2.93
N ASP A 56 0.16 -10.99 3.63
CA ASP A 56 -0.55 -11.64 4.72
C ASP A 56 -1.83 -12.38 4.29
N LYS A 57 -2.50 -13.01 5.27
CA LYS A 57 -3.73 -13.79 5.06
C LYS A 57 -4.92 -12.96 4.54
N LEU A 58 -4.86 -11.63 4.64
CA LEU A 58 -5.87 -10.69 4.11
C LEU A 58 -5.45 -10.09 2.76
N GLY A 59 -4.31 -10.51 2.21
CA GLY A 59 -3.76 -10.04 0.94
C GLY A 59 -3.04 -8.69 1.05
N ARG A 60 -2.82 -8.16 2.26
CA ARG A 60 -2.08 -6.91 2.45
C ARG A 60 -0.62 -7.11 2.07
N ILE A 61 0.00 -6.10 1.47
CA ILE A 61 1.37 -6.17 0.94
C ILE A 61 2.26 -5.22 1.73
N CYS A 62 3.43 -5.69 2.17
CA CYS A 62 4.48 -4.80 2.69
C CYS A 62 5.42 -4.38 1.56
N LEU A 63 5.19 -3.20 0.97
CA LEU A 63 6.04 -2.65 -0.08
C LEU A 63 6.35 -1.18 0.20
N VAL A 64 7.64 -0.84 0.29
CA VAL A 64 8.12 0.50 0.70
C VAL A 64 7.61 1.63 -0.18
N ILE A 65 7.43 1.38 -1.49
CA ILE A 65 6.90 2.38 -2.43
C ILE A 65 5.40 2.67 -2.24
N LEU A 66 4.70 1.87 -1.42
CA LEU A 66 3.31 2.13 -1.01
C LEU A 66 3.22 2.83 0.37
N LYS A 67 4.38 3.13 0.99
CA LYS A 67 4.48 3.75 2.31
C LYS A 67 5.37 4.99 2.26
N ASP A 68 6.61 4.88 2.74
CA ASP A 68 7.56 5.97 2.96
C ASP A 68 8.32 6.37 1.68
N LYS A 69 8.43 5.46 0.70
CA LYS A 69 9.05 5.73 -0.60
C LYS A 69 8.03 6.02 -1.70
N TRP A 70 6.78 6.28 -1.33
CA TRP A 70 5.78 6.72 -2.28
C TRP A 70 6.16 8.08 -2.89
N SER A 71 5.97 8.21 -4.19
CA SER A 71 6.09 9.46 -4.92
C SER A 71 4.92 9.59 -5.89
N PRO A 72 4.30 10.77 -6.05
CA PRO A 72 3.25 11.00 -7.05
C PRO A 72 3.70 10.74 -8.50
N ALA A 73 5.01 10.66 -8.75
CA ALA A 73 5.56 10.27 -10.05
C ALA A 73 5.44 8.76 -10.34
N LEU A 74 5.21 7.93 -9.32
CA LEU A 74 5.00 6.49 -9.49
C LEU A 74 3.61 6.23 -10.07
N GLN A 75 3.60 5.58 -11.22
CA GLN A 75 2.36 5.17 -11.89
C GLN A 75 1.90 3.80 -11.38
N ILE A 76 0.61 3.48 -11.58
CA ILE A 76 0.05 2.16 -11.30
C ILE A 76 0.89 1.06 -11.96
N ARG A 77 1.35 1.28 -13.19
CA ARG A 77 2.24 0.34 -13.90
C ARG A 77 3.52 0.03 -13.10
N THR A 78 4.18 1.06 -12.57
CA THR A 78 5.41 0.88 -11.77
C THR A 78 5.12 0.15 -10.48
N VAL A 79 4.01 0.48 -9.81
CA VAL A 79 3.56 -0.24 -8.60
C VAL A 79 3.34 -1.72 -8.87
N LEU A 80 2.62 -2.07 -9.94
CA LEU A 80 2.36 -3.46 -10.31
C LEU A 80 3.63 -4.22 -10.68
N LEU A 81 4.57 -3.59 -11.39
CA LEU A 81 5.88 -4.18 -11.69
C LEU A 81 6.70 -4.41 -10.43
N SER A 82 6.67 -3.51 -9.46
CA SER A 82 7.33 -3.71 -8.17
C SER A 82 6.71 -4.85 -7.36
N ILE A 83 5.38 -5.03 -7.42
CA ILE A 83 4.70 -6.17 -6.81
C ILE A 83 5.13 -7.47 -7.51
N GLN A 84 5.18 -7.50 -8.84
CA GLN A 84 5.66 -8.66 -9.58
C GLN A 84 7.12 -9.00 -9.23
N ALA A 85 7.98 -7.99 -9.11
CA ALA A 85 9.37 -8.16 -8.69
C ALA A 85 9.45 -8.74 -7.27
N LEU A 86 8.62 -8.27 -6.33
CA LEU A 86 8.52 -8.82 -4.98
C LEU A 86 8.15 -10.31 -4.98
N LEU A 87 7.13 -10.70 -5.77
CA LEU A 87 6.75 -12.11 -5.92
C LEU A 87 7.85 -12.99 -6.55
N SER A 88 8.76 -12.38 -7.31
CA SER A 88 9.87 -13.09 -7.96
C SER A 88 11.08 -13.24 -7.04
N ALA A 89 11.21 -12.35 -6.05
CA ALA A 89 12.25 -12.35 -5.04
C ALA A 89 11.66 -12.01 -3.67
N PRO A 90 10.98 -12.96 -3.01
CA PRO A 90 10.40 -12.73 -1.70
C PRO A 90 11.46 -12.40 -0.66
N ASN A 91 11.14 -11.54 0.31
CA ASN A 91 12.04 -11.10 1.37
C ASN A 91 11.56 -11.59 2.74
N PRO A 92 12.01 -12.77 3.22
CA PRO A 92 11.62 -13.27 4.54
C PRO A 92 12.27 -12.51 5.71
N ASP A 93 13.22 -11.60 5.47
CA ASP A 93 13.85 -10.78 6.51
C ASP A 93 13.03 -9.55 6.92
N ASP A 94 12.08 -9.12 6.06
CA ASP A 94 11.09 -8.09 6.37
C ASP A 94 9.65 -8.60 6.11
N PRO A 95 9.19 -9.59 6.89
CA PRO A 95 7.96 -10.30 6.59
C PRO A 95 6.70 -9.57 7.10
N LEU A 96 5.60 -9.80 6.40
CA LEU A 96 4.26 -9.51 6.90
C LEU A 96 3.57 -10.78 7.45
N ALA A 97 3.96 -11.95 6.94
CA ALA A 97 3.53 -13.26 7.40
C ALA A 97 4.72 -14.00 8.04
N ASN A 98 4.89 -13.84 9.36
CA ASN A 98 6.03 -14.41 10.10
C ASN A 98 6.09 -15.95 10.00
N ASP A 99 4.93 -16.62 10.03
CA ASP A 99 4.82 -18.08 9.90
C ASP A 99 5.34 -18.58 8.54
N VAL A 100 4.99 -17.87 7.46
CA VAL A 100 5.46 -18.16 6.10
C VAL A 100 6.96 -17.85 5.96
N ALA A 101 7.42 -16.75 6.54
CA ALA A 101 8.81 -16.33 6.49
C ALA A 101 9.75 -17.28 7.25
N GLU A 102 9.36 -17.76 8.43
CA GLU A 102 10.10 -18.78 9.18
C GLU A 102 10.29 -20.04 8.34
N GLN A 103 9.25 -20.53 7.67
CA GLN A 103 9.35 -21.68 6.76
C GLN A 103 10.28 -21.41 5.58
N TRP A 104 10.23 -20.19 5.01
CA TRP A 104 11.13 -19.80 3.92
C TRP A 104 12.60 -19.80 4.35
N LYS A 105 12.90 -19.36 5.58
CA LYS A 105 14.26 -19.37 6.14
C LYS A 105 14.75 -20.77 6.51
N ILE A 106 13.86 -21.64 6.98
CA ILE A 106 14.19 -23.01 7.36
C ILE A 106 14.39 -23.90 6.12
N ASN A 107 13.48 -23.83 5.15
CA ASN A 107 13.49 -24.67 3.96
C ASN A 107 12.82 -23.97 2.77
N GLU A 108 13.60 -23.14 2.09
CA GLU A 108 13.15 -22.40 0.90
C GLU A 108 12.60 -23.31 -0.20
N ALA A 109 13.18 -24.49 -0.41
CA ALA A 109 12.73 -25.43 -1.44
C ALA A 109 11.31 -25.94 -1.16
N GLN A 110 11.03 -26.28 0.10
CA GLN A 110 9.70 -26.70 0.53
C GLN A 110 8.69 -25.54 0.51
N ALA A 111 9.11 -24.34 0.94
CA ALA A 111 8.28 -23.15 0.87
C ALA A 111 7.89 -22.82 -0.58
N THR A 112 8.85 -22.95 -1.51
CA THR A 112 8.62 -22.77 -2.95
C THR A 112 7.63 -23.81 -3.51
N GLU A 113 7.74 -25.09 -3.13
CA GLU A 113 6.77 -26.08 -3.58
C GLU A 113 5.36 -25.82 -3.01
N THR A 114 5.30 -25.34 -1.76
CA THR A 114 4.04 -24.90 -1.14
C THR A 114 3.42 -23.73 -1.91
N ALA A 115 4.23 -22.74 -2.31
CA ALA A 115 3.80 -21.62 -3.13
C ALA A 115 3.28 -22.06 -4.51
N ARG A 116 3.92 -23.04 -5.15
CA ARG A 116 3.43 -23.65 -6.39
C ARG A 116 2.10 -24.37 -6.18
N ALA A 117 1.97 -25.15 -5.09
CA ALA A 117 0.73 -25.83 -4.77
C ALA A 117 -0.43 -24.86 -4.54
N TRP A 118 -0.20 -23.76 -3.82
CA TRP A 118 -1.19 -22.69 -3.62
C TRP A 118 -1.55 -21.99 -4.94
N THR A 119 -0.57 -21.71 -5.79
CA THR A 119 -0.81 -21.15 -7.13
C THR A 119 -1.75 -22.04 -7.95
N ARG A 120 -1.51 -23.36 -7.97
CA ARG A 120 -2.39 -24.33 -8.66
C ARG A 120 -3.81 -24.34 -8.08
N LEU A 121 -3.92 -24.26 -6.75
CA LEU A 121 -5.21 -24.36 -6.05
C LEU A 121 -6.06 -23.08 -6.16
N TYR A 122 -5.43 -21.90 -6.08
CA TYR A 122 -6.14 -20.64 -5.91
C TYR A 122 -6.03 -19.68 -7.10
N ALA A 123 -5.07 -19.86 -8.02
CA ALA A 123 -4.75 -18.86 -9.04
C ALA A 123 -4.79 -19.36 -10.50
N MET A 124 -5.08 -20.64 -10.77
CA MET A 124 -5.12 -21.16 -12.14
C MET A 124 -6.50 -21.10 -12.83
N ASN A 125 -7.60 -21.30 -12.10
CA ASN A 125 -8.97 -21.35 -12.64
C ASN A 125 -9.92 -20.35 -11.95
N SER A 126 -9.37 -19.25 -11.47
CA SER A 126 -10.04 -18.29 -10.58
C SER A 126 -10.51 -17.01 -11.29
N ILE A 127 -10.63 -17.04 -12.62
CA ILE A 127 -11.06 -15.93 -13.49
C ILE A 127 -12.20 -16.40 -14.37
#